data_AF-A0A7C5RPE5-F1
#
_entry.id   AF-A0A7C5RPE5-F1
#
_cell.length_a   1.000
_cell.length_b   1.000
_cell.length_c   1.000
_cell.angle_alpha   90.00
_cell.angle_beta   90.00
_cell.angle_gamma   90.00
#
_symmetry.space_group_name_H-M   'P 1'
#
loop_
_entity.id
_entity.type
_entity.pdbx_description
1 polymer ?
#
loop_
_entity_poly.entity_id
_entity_poly.type
_entity_poly.pdbx_seq_one_letter_code
_entity_poly.pdbx_strand_id
1 'polypeptide(L)'
;TVSERGRRHVDALAAARREGLRAVITFISAHPRCSFFRPCCEVDPLLCEKLRKARDAGVEIRGVKMHLEKGKVLLDSPDLPISLE
;
A
#
# COMPACT_ATOMS: atom_id res chain seq x y z
N THR A 1 10.24 -1.75 10.16
CA THR A 1 11.21 -0.65 10.36
C THR A 1 10.61 0.64 9.84
N VAL A 2 11.13 1.78 10.29
CA VAL A 2 10.79 3.10 9.72
C VAL A 2 11.31 3.18 8.28
N SER A 3 10.52 3.77 7.38
CA SER A 3 10.92 3.94 5.97
C SER A 3 10.75 5.38 5.48
N GLU A 4 11.81 6.16 5.53
CA GLU A 4 11.83 7.51 4.95
C GLU A 4 11.55 7.51 3.44
N ARG A 5 12.09 6.51 2.72
CA ARG A 5 11.83 6.33 1.29
C ARG A 5 10.35 6.09 1.02
N GLY A 6 9.70 5.22 1.80
CA GLY A 6 8.27 4.97 1.69
C GLY A 6 7.45 6.24 1.90
N ARG A 7 7.77 7.03 2.94
CA ARG A 7 7.11 8.31 3.22
C ARG A 7 7.22 9.28 2.04
N ARG A 8 8.43 9.46 1.47
CA ARG A 8 8.65 10.34 0.30
C ARG A 8 7.84 9.91 -0.92
N HIS A 9 7.73 8.61 -1.18
CA HIS A 9 6.93 8.11 -2.31
C HIS A 9 5.43 8.36 -2.12
N VAL A 10 4.91 8.21 -0.89
CA VAL A 10 3.50 8.52 -0.59
C VAL A 10 3.23 10.01 -0.78
N ASP A 11 4.13 10.89 -0.33
CA ASP A 11 4.00 12.33 -0.55
C ASP A 11 4.01 12.70 -2.04
N ALA A 12 4.87 12.05 -2.84
CA ALA A 12 4.94 12.26 -4.28
C ALA A 12 3.64 11.85 -4.99
N LEU A 13 3.01 10.73 -4.58
CA LEU A 13 1.71 10.32 -5.11
C LEU A 13 0.60 11.31 -4.76
N ALA A 14 0.60 11.83 -3.52
CA ALA A 14 -0.35 12.86 -3.12
C ALA A 14 -0.15 14.17 -3.92
N ALA A 15 1.10 14.55 -4.20
CA ALA A 15 1.41 15.70 -5.05
C ALA A 15 0.91 15.49 -6.49
N ALA A 16 1.22 14.35 -7.11
CA ALA A 16 0.73 14.00 -8.44
C ALA A 16 -0.81 14.05 -8.50
N ARG A 17 -1.49 13.59 -7.45
CA ARG A 17 -2.94 13.64 -7.38
C ARG A 17 -3.49 15.07 -7.33
N ARG A 18 -2.83 15.98 -6.60
CA ARG A 18 -3.18 17.41 -6.57
C ARG A 18 -2.95 18.11 -7.90
N GLU A 19 -1.99 17.63 -8.69
CA GLU A 19 -1.74 18.10 -10.06
C GLU A 19 -2.77 17.54 -11.07
N GLY A 20 -3.76 16.78 -10.61
CA GLY A 20 -4.84 16.24 -11.45
C GLY A 20 -4.53 14.88 -12.06
N LEU A 21 -3.36 14.30 -11.80
CA LEU A 21 -3.00 12.97 -12.31
C LEU A 21 -3.73 11.87 -11.53
N ARG A 22 -3.89 10.71 -12.18
CA ARG A 22 -4.29 9.48 -11.49
C ARG A 22 -3.07 8.93 -10.76
N ALA A 23 -3.20 8.70 -9.45
CA ALA A 23 -2.14 8.16 -8.61
C ALA A 23 -2.64 6.91 -7.87
N VAL A 24 -1.85 5.83 -7.93
CA VAL A 24 -2.17 4.54 -7.31
C VAL A 24 -0.95 4.03 -6.56
N ILE A 25 -1.15 3.49 -5.36
CA ILE A 25 -0.16 2.68 -4.64
C ILE A 25 -0.74 1.29 -4.40
N THR A 26 0.03 0.27 -4.77
CA THR A 26 -0.37 -1.13 -4.64
C THR A 26 0.58 -1.86 -3.70
N PHE A 27 0.04 -2.42 -2.63
CA PHE A 27 0.79 -3.27 -1.71
C PHE A 27 0.68 -4.74 -2.14
N ILE A 28 1.82 -5.40 -2.27
CA ILE A 28 1.88 -6.82 -2.63
C ILE A 28 2.12 -7.63 -1.36
N SER A 29 1.14 -8.44 -0.99
CA SER A 29 1.28 -9.45 0.05
C SER A 29 1.77 -10.74 -0.57
N ALA A 30 3.07 -11.02 -0.40
CA ALA A 30 3.73 -12.25 -0.83
C ALA A 30 3.65 -13.35 0.26
N HIS A 31 2.50 -13.48 0.94
CA HIS A 31 2.33 -14.40 2.06
C HIS A 31 1.04 -15.22 1.93
N PRO A 32 1.12 -16.57 1.90
CA PRO A 32 0.00 -17.44 1.51
C PRO A 32 -1.19 -17.35 2.48
N ARG A 33 -0.95 -16.99 3.75
CA ARG A 33 -2.01 -16.86 4.77
C ARG A 33 -2.49 -15.43 5.01
N CYS A 34 -2.07 -14.47 4.19
CA CYS A 34 -2.57 -13.10 4.31
C CYS A 34 -4.04 -13.02 3.87
N SER A 35 -4.84 -12.28 4.62
CA SER A 35 -6.27 -12.02 4.36
C SER A 35 -6.60 -10.54 4.18
N PHE A 36 -5.76 -9.64 4.68
CA PHE A 36 -5.85 -8.19 4.48
C PHE A 36 -4.48 -7.54 4.70
N PHE A 37 -4.32 -6.30 4.27
CA PHE A 37 -3.17 -5.47 4.56
C PHE A 37 -3.57 -4.31 5.47
N ARG A 38 -2.69 -3.98 6.42
CA ARG A 38 -2.68 -2.72 7.15
C ARG A 38 -1.24 -2.21 7.26
N PRO A 39 -1.00 -0.89 7.26
CA PRO A 39 0.31 -0.37 7.61
C PRO A 39 0.59 -0.62 9.10
N CYS A 40 1.86 -0.87 9.45
CA CYS A 40 2.28 -1.11 10.83
C CYS A 40 2.57 0.23 11.53
N CYS A 41 1.51 0.87 12.03
CA CYS A 41 1.59 2.20 12.65
C CYS A 41 2.35 2.21 13.98
N GLU A 42 2.49 1.05 14.61
CA GLU A 42 3.30 0.85 15.81
C GLU A 42 4.79 1.07 15.53
N VAL A 43 5.22 0.81 14.28
CA VAL A 43 6.63 0.93 13.86
C VAL A 43 6.88 2.21 13.06
N ASP A 44 5.94 2.63 12.21
CA ASP A 44 6.05 3.86 11.43
C ASP A 44 4.72 4.64 11.42
N PRO A 45 4.42 5.39 12.49
CA PRO A 45 3.16 6.13 12.60
C PRO A 45 3.05 7.24 11.53
N LEU A 46 4.17 7.83 11.12
CA LEU A 46 4.21 8.88 10.10
C LEU A 46 3.88 8.34 8.71
N LEU A 47 4.30 7.11 8.38
CA LEU A 47 3.88 6.47 7.13
C LEU A 47 2.36 6.22 7.12
N CYS A 48 1.79 5.77 8.24
CA CYS A 48 0.33 5.61 8.36
C CYS A 48 -0.42 6.91 8.14
N GLU A 49 0.00 7.98 8.80
CA GLU A 49 -0.60 9.31 8.64
C GLU A 49 -0.53 9.77 7.17
N LYS A 50 0.61 9.60 6.52
CA LYS A 50 0.78 9.94 5.10
C LYS A 50 -0.11 9.11 4.18
N LEU A 51 -0.27 7.82 4.44
CA LEU A 51 -1.18 6.96 3.66
C LEU A 51 -2.64 7.40 3.81
N ARG A 52 -3.07 7.76 5.03
CA ARG A 52 -4.41 8.33 5.25
C ARG A 52 -4.59 9.64 4.48
N LYS A 53 -3.64 10.57 4.61
CA LYS A 53 -3.65 11.85 3.87
C LYS A 53 -3.64 11.65 2.35
N ALA A 54 -2.87 10.69 1.84
CA ALA A 54 -2.84 10.37 0.41
C ALA A 54 -4.18 9.81 -0.08
N ARG A 55 -4.81 8.90 0.68
CA ARG A 55 -6.17 8.42 0.39
C ARG A 55 -7.16 9.59 0.33
N ASP A 56 -7.12 10.47 1.32
CA ASP A 56 -8.05 11.60 1.41
C ASP A 56 -7.82 12.61 0.27
N ALA A 57 -6.58 12.74 -0.22
CA ALA A 57 -6.25 13.48 -1.45
C ALA A 57 -6.72 12.78 -2.73
N GLY A 58 -7.23 11.54 -2.66
CA GLY A 58 -7.74 10.77 -3.79
C GLY A 58 -6.73 9.83 -4.45
N VAL A 59 -5.63 9.49 -3.77
CA VAL A 59 -4.72 8.42 -4.20
C VAL A 59 -5.41 7.07 -3.97
N GLU A 60 -5.45 6.23 -5.00
CA GLU A 60 -5.99 4.87 -4.87
C GLU A 60 -5.00 3.97 -4.12
N ILE A 61 -5.45 3.36 -3.03
CA ILE A 61 -4.65 2.41 -2.26
C ILE A 61 -5.22 1.01 -2.50
N ARG A 62 -4.39 0.12 -3.04
CA ARG A 62 -4.76 -1.24 -3.46
C ARG A 62 -3.91 -2.29 -2.74
N GLY A 63 -4.46 -3.49 -2.63
CA GLY A 63 -3.75 -4.66 -2.15
C GLY A 63 -3.86 -5.78 -3.15
N VAL A 64 -2.75 -6.50 -3.37
CA VAL A 64 -2.72 -7.73 -4.15
C VAL A 64 -2.09 -8.81 -3.29
N LYS A 65 -2.64 -10.03 -3.35
CA LYS A 65 -2.05 -11.20 -2.71
C LYS A 65 -1.48 -12.14 -3.76
N MET A 66 -0.25 -12.56 -3.54
CA MET A 66 0.40 -13.61 -4.31
C MET A 66 1.19 -14.53 -3.39
N HIS A 67 1.53 -15.72 -3.87
CA HIS A 67 2.48 -16.59 -3.20
C HIS A 67 3.40 -17.29 -4.20
N LEU A 68 4.52 -17.78 -3.67
CA LEU A 68 5.46 -18.60 -4.41
C LEU A 68 5.18 -20.07 -4.13
N GLU A 69 4.99 -20.85 -5.19
CA GLU A 69 4.83 -22.30 -5.10
C GLU A 69 5.67 -22.98 -6.18
N LYS A 70 6.63 -23.83 -5.77
CA LYS A 70 7.47 -24.64 -6.68
C LYS A 70 8.11 -23.80 -7.82
N GLY A 71 8.63 -22.61 -7.50
CA GLY A 71 9.25 -21.71 -8.47
C GLY A 71 8.28 -20.91 -9.34
N LYS A 72 6.97 -21.02 -9.11
CA LYS A 72 5.93 -20.21 -9.77
C LYS A 72 5.46 -19.09 -8.86
N VAL A 73 5.06 -17.98 -9.46
CA VAL A 73 4.34 -16.89 -8.78
C VAL A 73 2.86 -17.03 -9.11
N LEU A 74 2.05 -17.24 -8.10
CA LEU A 74 0.60 -17.42 -8.23
C LEU A 74 -0.11 -16.20 -7.64
N LEU A 75 -1.04 -15.63 -8.42
CA LEU A 75 -1.92 -14.55 -7.98
C LEU A 75 -3.10 -15.16 -7.23
N ASP A 76 -3.21 -14.89 -5.92
CA ASP A 76 -4.30 -15.42 -5.09
C ASP A 76 -5.52 -14.50 -5.07
N SER A 77 -5.28 -13.20 -4.96
CA SER A 77 -6.33 -12.19 -4.94
C SER A 77 -5.85 -10.90 -5.59
N PRO A 78 -6.53 -10.42 -6.64
CA PRO A 78 -6.20 -9.13 -7.26
C PRO A 78 -6.62 -7.92 -6.40
N ASP A 79 -7.54 -8.12 -5.46
CA ASP A 79 -8.14 -7.06 -4.63
C ASP A 79 -8.13 -7.48 -3.15
N LEU A 80 -6.93 -7.63 -2.58
CA LEU A 80 -6.75 -7.90 -1.16
C LEU A 80 -7.29 -6.71 -0.34
N PRO A 81 -8.18 -6.95 0.65
CA PRO A 81 -8.70 -5.89 1.51
C PRO A 81 -7.60 -5.07 2.18
N ILE A 82 -7.80 -3.75 2.23
CA ILE A 82 -6.89 -2.80 2.88
C ILE A 82 -7.62 -2.14 4.05
N SER A 83 -6.97 -2.08 5.21
CA SER A 83 -7.35 -1.18 6.30
C SER A 83 -6.27 -0.14 6.53
N LEU A 84 -6.68 1.13 6.66
CA LEU A 84 -5.82 2.25 7.06
C LEU A 84 -6.21 2.79 8.44
N GLU A 85 -7.11 2.11 9.15
CA GLU A 85 -7.48 2.46 10.53
C GLU A 85 -6.30 2.21 11.47
#